data_AF-A0A7W2TH32-F1
#
_entry.id   AF-A0A7W2TH32-F1
#
_cell.length_a   1.000
_cell.length_b   1.000
_cell.length_c   1.000
_cell.angle_alpha   90.00
_cell.angle_beta   90.00
_cell.angle_gamma   90.00
#
_symmetry.space_group_name_H-M   'P 1'
#
loop_
_entity.id
_entity.type
_entity.pdbx_description
1 polymer ?
#
loop_
_entity_poly.entity_id
_entity_poly.type
_entity_poly.pdbx_seq_one_letter_code
_entity_poly.pdbx_strand_id
1 'polypeptide(L)' 'MNTKNKSTKLPLNIRLLLGAFAVPSLFLAYMIGTMALKGNYQEVDYFEWIYSLLGFVAIYIAISGKRVF' A
#
# COMPACT_ATOMS: atom_id res chain seq x y z
N MET A 1 -15.51 16.15 -32.97
CA MET A 1 -14.09 15.93 -32.60
C MET A 1 -14.05 15.44 -31.15
N ASN A 2 -13.97 14.11 -30.95
CA ASN A 2 -14.17 13.47 -29.65
C ASN A 2 -12.87 13.55 -28.85
N THR A 3 -12.75 14.57 -28.00
CA THR A 3 -11.56 14.83 -27.19
C THR A 3 -11.51 13.80 -26.05
N LYS A 4 -10.79 12.69 -26.27
CA LYS A 4 -10.37 11.80 -25.17
C LYS A 4 -9.56 12.61 -24.18
N ASN A 5 -10.23 13.12 -23.16
CA ASN A 5 -9.65 13.77 -22.00
C ASN A 5 -8.78 12.71 -21.31
N LYS A 6 -7.47 12.73 -21.59
CA LYS A 6 -6.51 11.80 -20.99
C LYS A 6 -6.47 12.09 -19.50
N SER A 7 -7.28 11.36 -18.75
CA SER A 7 -7.26 11.32 -17.30
C SER A 7 -5.82 11.06 -16.84
N THR A 8 -5.16 12.11 -16.35
CA THR A 8 -3.83 12.06 -15.71
C THR A 8 -3.80 11.09 -14.51
N LYS A 9 -4.97 10.71 -13.99
CA LYS A 9 -5.13 9.78 -12.88
C LYS A 9 -5.15 8.32 -13.34
N LEU A 10 -4.72 7.43 -12.46
CA LEU A 10 -4.87 5.98 -12.65
C LEU A 10 -6.36 5.60 -12.77
N PRO A 11 -6.71 4.67 -13.68
CA PRO A 11 -8.04 4.09 -13.76
C PRO A 11 -8.48 3.56 -12.39
N LEU A 12 -9.77 3.77 -12.05
CA LEU A 12 -10.33 3.36 -10.76
C LEU A 12 -10.12 1.86 -10.47
N ASN A 13 -10.22 1.02 -11.51
CA ASN A 13 -10.00 -0.43 -11.40
C ASN A 13 -8.59 -0.76 -10.89
N ILE A 14 -7.56 -0.07 -11.39
CA ILE A 14 -6.17 -0.30 -10.99
C ILE A 14 -5.93 0.19 -9.55
N ARG A 15 -6.56 1.31 -9.18
CA ARG A 15 -6.49 1.85 -7.81
C ARG A 15 -7.13 0.91 -6.80
N LEU A 16 -8.30 0.34 -7.13
CA LEU A 16 -8.97 -0.67 -6.31
C LEU A 16 -8.13 -1.94 -6.19
N LEU A 17 -7.51 -2.39 -7.29
CA LEU A 17 -6.63 -3.56 -7.28
C LEU A 17 -5.42 -3.32 -6.37
N LEU A 18 -4.73 -2.18 -6.52
CA LEU A 18 -3.62 -1.78 -5.65
C LEU A 18 -4.05 -1.68 -4.17
N GLY A 19 -5.23 -1.11 -3.92
CA GLY A 19 -5.80 -1.05 -2.57
C GLY A 19 -6.05 -2.44 -1.98
N ALA A 20 -6.59 -3.37 -2.76
CA ALA A 20 -6.81 -4.75 -2.33
C ALA A 20 -5.50 -5.48 -2.03
N PHE A 21 -4.47 -5.30 -2.86
CA PHE A 21 -3.12 -5.84 -2.62
C PHE A 21 -2.42 -5.21 -1.42
N ALA A 22 -2.82 -4.02 -1.00
CA ALA A 22 -2.26 -3.38 0.20
C ALA A 22 -2.84 -3.94 1.52
N VAL A 23 -4.00 -4.60 1.49
CA VAL A 23 -4.67 -5.11 2.70
C VAL A 23 -3.80 -6.12 3.46
N PRO A 24 -3.20 -7.15 2.83
CA PRO A 24 -2.30 -8.07 3.53
C PRO A 24 -1.10 -7.35 4.15
N SER A 25 -0.50 -6.39 3.43
CA SER A 25 0.63 -5.60 3.91
C SER A 25 0.29 -4.69 5.09
N LEU A 26 -0.91 -4.09 5.10
CA LEU A 26 -1.41 -3.34 6.26
C LEU A 26 -1.63 -4.24 7.47
N PHE A 27 -2.18 -5.44 7.25
CA PHE A 27 -2.37 -6.40 8.32
C PHE A 27 -1.02 -6.81 8.93
N LEU A 28 -0.02 -7.02 8.08
CA LEU A 28 1.36 -7.24 8.50
C LEU A 28 1.89 -6.05 9.33
N ALA A 29 1.66 -4.82 8.87
CA ALA A 29 2.04 -3.61 9.60
C ALA A 29 1.41 -3.54 11.00
N TYR A 30 0.12 -3.89 11.09
CA TYR A 30 -0.59 -3.95 12.37
C TYR A 30 0.02 -5.00 13.29
N MET A 31 0.29 -6.20 12.77
CA MET A 31 0.92 -7.28 13.53
C MET A 31 2.29 -6.85 14.08
N ILE A 32 3.16 -6.30 13.22
CA ILE A 32 4.48 -5.78 13.61
C ILE A 32 4.33 -4.68 14.66
N GLY A 33 3.38 -3.75 14.49
CA GLY A 33 3.10 -2.71 15.47
C GLY A 33 2.73 -3.28 16.84
N THR A 34 1.89 -4.32 16.89
CA THR A 34 1.53 -4.98 18.16
C THR A 34 2.69 -5.77 18.77
N MET A 35 3.55 -6.40 17.96
CA MET A 35 4.77 -7.07 18.44
C MET A 35 5.77 -6.07 19.01
N ALA A 36 5.92 -4.92 18.35
CA ALA A 36 6.77 -3.83 18.81
C ALA A 36 6.29 -3.24 20.15
N LEU A 37 4.98 -3.10 20.36
CA LEU A 37 4.44 -2.68 21.65
C LEU A 37 4.62 -3.73 22.76
N LYS A 38 4.67 -5.02 22.39
CA LYS A 38 4.88 -6.14 23.31
C LYS A 38 6.36 -6.42 23.60
N GLY A 39 7.29 -5.66 23.01
CA GLY A 39 8.72 -5.83 23.23
C GLY A 39 9.35 -6.97 22.43
N ASN A 40 8.59 -7.63 21.53
CA ASN A 40 9.05 -8.81 20.81
C ASN A 40 9.56 -8.46 19.39
N TYR A 41 10.53 -7.55 19.33
CA TYR A 41 11.09 -7.05 18.07
C TYR A 41 11.96 -8.09 17.34
N GLN A 42 12.42 -9.11 18.06
CA GLN A 42 13.40 -10.08 17.56
C GLN A 42 12.79 -11.15 16.65
N GLU A 43 11.46 -11.30 16.66
CA GLU A 43 10.73 -12.22 15.78
C GLU A 43 10.38 -11.61 14.43
N VAL A 44 10.49 -10.28 14.26
CA VAL A 44 10.13 -9.60 13.02
C VAL A 44 11.36 -9.45 12.12
N ASP A 45 11.31 -10.08 10.95
CA ASP A 45 12.41 -10.02 9.99
C ASP A 45 12.45 -8.68 9.24
N TYR A 46 13.63 -8.29 8.74
CA TYR A 46 13.86 -7.06 7.99
C TYR A 46 12.93 -6.93 6.78
N PHE A 47 12.60 -8.04 6.13
CA PHE A 47 11.69 -8.04 4.99
C PHE A 47 10.25 -7.70 5.37
N GLU A 48 9.78 -8.11 6.56
CA GLU A 48 8.42 -7.80 7.03
C GLU A 48 8.24 -6.30 7.30
N TRP A 49 9.29 -5.65 7.80
CA TRP A 49 9.32 -4.19 7.88
C TRP A 49 9.20 -3.51 6.52
N ILE A 50 9.88 -4.01 5.49
CA ILE A 50 9.78 -3.45 4.13
C ILE A 50 8.37 -3.69 3.54
N TYR A 51 7.83 -4.90 3.68
CA TYR A 51 6.53 -5.26 3.12
C TYR A 51 5.37 -4.53 3.80
N SER A 52 5.46 -4.29 5.11
CA SER A 52 4.47 -3.47 5.83
C SER A 52 4.50 -2.02 5.34
N LEU A 53 5.69 -1.45 5.14
CA LEU A 53 5.87 -0.10 4.58
C LEU A 53 5.34 0.01 3.15
N LEU A 54 5.54 -1.02 2.33
CA LEU A 54 5.04 -1.08 0.96
C LEU A 54 3.51 -1.00 0.90
N GLY A 55 2.81 -1.55 1.89
CA GLY A 55 1.35 -1.43 2.02
C GLY A 55 0.85 0.01 2.14
N PHE A 56 1.54 0.84 2.94
CA PHE A 56 1.22 2.26 3.06
C PHE A 56 1.43 3.02 1.76
N VAL A 57 2.50 2.70 1.03
CA VAL A 57 2.78 3.30 -0.29
C VAL A 57 1.70 2.90 -1.29
N ALA A 58 1.30 1.62 -1.31
CA ALA A 58 0.25 1.13 -2.19
C ALA A 58 -1.10 1.83 -1.94
N ILE A 59 -1.44 2.08 -0.67
CA ILE A 59 -2.65 2.83 -0.29
C ILE A 59 -2.55 4.29 -0.69
N TYR A 60 -1.40 4.92 -0.46
CA TYR A 60 -1.17 6.29 -0.87
C TYR A 60 -1.40 6.45 -2.39
N ILE A 61 -0.88 5.52 -3.19
CA ILE A 61 -1.09 5.49 -4.65
C ILE A 61 -2.56 5.22 -4.99
N ALA A 62 -3.20 4.27 -4.30
CA ALA A 62 -4.61 3.97 -4.50
C ALA A 62 -5.53 5.17 -4.19
N ILE A 63 -5.25 5.95 -3.14
CA ILE A 63 -6.06 7.13 -2.75
C ILE A 63 -5.73 8.34 -3.63
N SER A 64 -4.44 8.66 -3.79
CA SER A 64 -3.97 9.82 -4.55
C SER A 64 -4.27 9.68 -6.05
N GLY A 65 -4.25 8.44 -6.57
CA GLY A 65 -4.41 8.17 -8.00
C GLY A 65 -3.29 8.76 -8.86
N LYS A 66 -2.23 9.26 -8.22
CA LYS A 66 -1.02 9.81 -8.83
C LYS A 66 -0.20 8.64 -9.35
N ARG A 67 0.09 8.65 -10.65
CA ARG A 67 1.04 7.72 -11.26
C ARG A 67 2.42 8.07 -10.75
N VAL A 68 3.03 7.13 -10.02
CA VAL A 68 4.42 7.25 -9.59
C VAL A 68 5.37 6.84 -10.72
N PHE A 69 4.83 6.22 -11.79
CA PHE A 69 5.52 5.84 -13.03
C PHE A 69 4.58 6.05 -14.23
#